data_AF-A0A7C2KXB1-F1
#
_entry.id   AF-A0A7C2KXB1-F1
#
_cell.length_a   1.000
_cell.length_b   1.000
_cell.length_c   1.000
_cell.angle_alpha   90.00
_cell.angle_beta   90.00
_cell.angle_gamma   90.00
#
_symmetry.space_group_name_H-M   'P 1'
#
loop_
_entity.id
_entity.type
_entity.pdbx_description
1 polymer ?
#
loop_
_entity_poly.entity_id
_entity_poly.type
_entity_poly.pdbx_seq_one_letter_code
_entity_poly.pdbx_strand_id
1 'polypeptide(L)'
;MNPFMACIGGTAAYDLLREGAFVAQRLGPQRTPFGLSAPIYLCESRLGEFYFLSRHGESGYELVPSFVNYRANIYALKDRGVRAIVSWSETRALCHNYTIGHYVVASDVIDETHSRTHTFFENRGLGVVRQWPVFCPSLREALATTLTAENCQYKDHGVYVCIEGPRRETPAEAAKYASFGGQLLGMSLAPEVFLAKELQMCYASICYVASYAETGSEFRPFEQGRILDVAGQAARARAAVERLPRILERLCDVLRRTRGVCHCESSMQHHIASGQIGWDWRTWFELPAAPPQASPGPTSSGRAADVNSGFKPAVGRGAEVSADRSEIVPAAGSVRRFLSPRS
;
A
#
# COMPACT_ATOMS: atom_id res chain seq x y z
N MET A 1 -3.95 6.61 -28.97
CA MET A 1 -2.74 6.84 -28.15
C MET A 1 -3.04 6.23 -26.80
N ASN A 2 -2.19 5.40 -26.20
CA ASN A 2 -2.57 4.72 -24.94
C ASN A 2 -2.75 5.75 -23.80
N PRO A 3 -3.75 5.54 -22.91
CA PRO A 3 -3.89 6.37 -21.71
C PRO A 3 -2.63 6.34 -20.84
N PHE A 4 -2.20 7.50 -20.39
CA PHE A 4 -1.02 7.63 -19.51
C PHE A 4 -1.36 7.42 -18.03
N MET A 5 -2.65 7.43 -17.67
CA MET A 5 -3.16 7.31 -16.31
C MET A 5 -3.95 6.00 -16.12
N ALA A 6 -3.83 5.41 -14.94
CA ALA A 6 -4.75 4.39 -14.46
C ALA A 6 -5.30 4.72 -13.07
N CYS A 7 -6.54 4.29 -12.81
CA CYS A 7 -7.10 4.19 -11.47
C CYS A 7 -7.12 2.72 -11.03
N ILE A 8 -6.60 2.43 -9.83
CA ILE A 8 -6.78 1.12 -9.20
C ILE A 8 -7.92 1.26 -8.18
N GLY A 9 -9.07 0.69 -8.49
CA GLY A 9 -10.29 0.79 -7.70
C GLY A 9 -10.51 -0.39 -6.76
N GLY A 10 -10.87 -0.11 -5.51
CA GLY A 10 -11.45 -1.11 -4.60
C GLY A 10 -12.90 -1.47 -4.96
N THR A 11 -13.55 -2.30 -4.14
CA THR A 11 -14.90 -2.85 -4.39
C THR A 11 -15.94 -1.78 -4.72
N ALA A 12 -16.04 -0.73 -3.92
CA ALA A 12 -17.04 0.32 -4.15
C ALA A 12 -16.83 1.09 -5.47
N ALA A 13 -15.58 1.20 -5.95
CA ALA A 13 -15.28 1.83 -7.24
C ALA A 13 -15.68 0.93 -8.42
N TYR A 14 -15.59 -0.40 -8.25
CA TYR A 14 -16.04 -1.35 -9.25
C TYR A 14 -17.56 -1.34 -9.39
N ASP A 15 -18.30 -1.23 -8.28
CA ASP A 15 -19.76 -1.17 -8.32
C ASP A 15 -20.26 -0.04 -9.23
N LEU A 16 -19.62 1.14 -9.17
CA LEU A 16 -19.90 2.25 -10.08
C LEU A 16 -19.64 1.91 -11.55
N LEU A 17 -18.59 1.16 -11.84
CA LEU A 17 -18.30 0.70 -13.19
C LEU A 17 -19.38 -0.26 -13.69
N ARG A 18 -19.82 -1.19 -12.85
CA ARG A 18 -20.91 -2.14 -13.16
C ARG A 18 -22.25 -1.43 -13.35
N GLU A 19 -22.51 -0.38 -12.58
CA GLU A 19 -23.73 0.45 -12.66
C GLU A 19 -23.73 1.41 -13.86
N GLY A 20 -22.67 1.43 -14.66
CA GLY A 20 -22.60 2.27 -15.86
C GLY A 20 -22.27 3.73 -15.56
N ALA A 21 -21.69 4.04 -14.39
CA ALA A 21 -21.19 5.37 -14.08
C ALA A 21 -19.97 5.77 -14.94
N PHE A 22 -19.34 4.79 -15.59
CA PHE A 22 -18.26 4.97 -16.56
C PHE A 22 -18.67 4.40 -17.92
N VAL A 23 -18.26 5.06 -19.00
CA VAL A 23 -18.17 4.42 -20.32
C VAL A 23 -16.90 3.59 -20.32
N ALA A 24 -17.02 2.28 -20.18
CA ALA A 24 -15.87 1.39 -19.94
C ALA A 24 -15.87 0.16 -20.84
N GLN A 25 -14.83 0.01 -21.65
CA GLN A 25 -14.55 -1.20 -22.43
C GLN A 25 -13.74 -2.19 -21.59
N ARG A 26 -14.26 -3.39 -21.37
CA ARG A 26 -13.54 -4.46 -20.66
C ARG A 26 -12.40 -5.01 -21.53
N LEU A 27 -11.17 -4.91 -21.04
CA LEU A 27 -9.97 -5.55 -21.62
C LEU A 27 -9.64 -6.89 -20.93
N GLY A 28 -10.16 -7.10 -19.73
CA GLY A 28 -9.98 -8.32 -18.94
C GLY A 28 -8.59 -8.46 -18.29
N PRO A 29 -8.34 -9.58 -17.60
CA PRO A 29 -7.03 -9.91 -17.03
C PRO A 29 -5.92 -9.94 -18.08
N GLN A 30 -4.75 -9.40 -17.76
CA GLN A 30 -3.58 -9.44 -18.62
C GLN A 30 -2.58 -10.49 -18.14
N ARG A 31 -1.93 -11.18 -19.07
CA ARG A 31 -0.84 -12.12 -18.75
C ARG A 31 0.44 -11.34 -18.50
N THR A 32 1.10 -11.64 -17.39
CA THR A 32 2.39 -11.06 -17.03
C THR A 32 3.37 -12.17 -16.60
N PRO A 33 4.68 -11.89 -16.51
CA PRO A 33 5.64 -12.82 -15.92
C PRO A 33 5.31 -13.20 -14.46
N PHE A 34 4.48 -12.41 -13.78
CA PHE A 34 4.09 -12.61 -12.38
C PHE A 34 2.70 -13.24 -12.24
N GLY A 35 2.11 -13.75 -13.32
CA GLY A 35 0.76 -14.32 -13.36
C GLY A 35 -0.26 -13.37 -13.99
N LEU A 36 -1.55 -13.64 -13.74
CA LEU A 36 -2.64 -12.82 -14.24
C LEU A 36 -2.83 -11.56 -13.39
N SER A 37 -2.99 -10.42 -14.04
CA SER A 37 -3.49 -9.20 -13.38
C SER A 37 -4.98 -9.36 -13.05
N ALA A 38 -5.48 -8.49 -12.17
CA ALA A 38 -6.91 -8.27 -12.09
C ALA A 38 -7.45 -7.66 -13.41
N PRO A 39 -8.77 -7.73 -13.66
CA PRO A 39 -9.37 -7.20 -14.88
C PRO A 39 -9.12 -5.70 -15.06
N ILE A 40 -8.74 -5.34 -16.28
CA ILE A 40 -8.53 -3.95 -16.70
C ILE A 40 -9.66 -3.53 -17.64
N TYR A 41 -10.06 -2.28 -17.50
CA TYR A 41 -11.02 -1.59 -18.36
C TYR A 41 -10.37 -0.35 -18.96
N LEU A 42 -10.71 -0.04 -20.20
CA LEU A 42 -10.45 1.26 -20.82
C LEU A 42 -11.68 2.13 -20.60
N CYS A 43 -11.53 3.20 -19.82
CA CYS A 43 -12.60 4.14 -19.53
C CYS A 43 -12.45 5.40 -20.37
N GLU A 44 -13.57 5.83 -20.97
CA GLU A 44 -13.68 7.06 -21.73
C GLU A 44 -14.41 8.12 -20.91
N SER A 45 -13.92 9.36 -20.96
CA SER A 45 -14.56 10.54 -20.37
C SER A 45 -14.45 11.72 -21.31
N ARG A 46 -15.22 12.80 -21.06
CA ARG A 46 -15.18 13.99 -21.93
C ARG A 46 -13.82 14.69 -21.88
N LEU A 47 -13.08 14.51 -20.79
CA LEU A 47 -11.78 15.11 -20.57
C LEU A 47 -10.62 14.15 -20.84
N GLY A 48 -10.87 12.92 -21.31
CA GLY A 48 -9.84 11.97 -21.72
C GLY A 48 -10.09 10.53 -21.31
N GLU A 49 -9.17 9.68 -21.74
CA GLU A 49 -9.19 8.25 -21.46
C GLU A 49 -8.27 7.91 -20.29
N PHE A 50 -8.63 6.86 -19.53
CA PHE A 50 -7.81 6.27 -18.49
C PHE A 50 -8.09 4.79 -18.35
N TYR A 51 -7.15 4.03 -17.79
CA TYR A 51 -7.41 2.63 -17.43
C TYR A 51 -8.03 2.54 -16.04
N PHE A 52 -8.98 1.63 -15.84
CA PHE A 52 -9.47 1.25 -14.52
C PHE A 52 -9.13 -0.22 -14.26
N LEU A 53 -8.42 -0.50 -13.17
CA LEU A 53 -8.09 -1.85 -12.73
C LEU A 53 -8.92 -2.15 -11.47
N SER A 54 -9.73 -3.21 -11.53
CA SER A 54 -10.54 -3.62 -10.37
C SER A 54 -9.72 -4.49 -9.41
N ARG A 55 -9.30 -3.93 -8.28
CA ARG A 55 -8.35 -4.57 -7.36
C ARG A 55 -8.83 -5.93 -6.83
N HIS A 56 -10.14 -6.06 -6.58
CA HIS A 56 -10.74 -7.22 -5.91
C HIS A 56 -11.61 -8.09 -6.85
N GLY A 57 -11.44 -7.98 -8.17
CA GLY A 57 -12.24 -8.73 -9.14
C GLY A 57 -13.53 -8.03 -9.58
N GLU A 58 -14.46 -8.78 -10.17
CA GLU A 58 -15.65 -8.25 -10.87
C GLU A 58 -16.98 -8.58 -10.16
N SER A 59 -16.96 -9.36 -9.08
CA SER A 59 -18.16 -9.69 -8.31
C SER A 59 -18.25 -8.97 -6.96
N GLY A 60 -17.42 -7.94 -6.74
CA GLY A 60 -17.46 -7.14 -5.52
C GLY A 60 -16.85 -7.82 -4.30
N TYR A 61 -15.55 -8.16 -4.37
CA TYR A 61 -14.69 -8.81 -3.35
C TYR A 61 -14.37 -10.31 -3.56
N GLU A 62 -14.06 -10.71 -4.80
CA GLU A 62 -13.59 -12.08 -5.13
C GLU A 62 -12.26 -12.42 -4.46
N LEU A 63 -11.40 -11.41 -4.31
CA LEU A 63 -10.07 -11.54 -3.74
C LEU A 63 -9.88 -10.57 -2.57
N VAL A 64 -9.61 -11.13 -1.40
CA VAL A 64 -9.16 -10.33 -0.25
C VAL A 64 -7.80 -9.69 -0.54
N PRO A 65 -7.49 -8.50 0.04
CA PRO A 65 -6.26 -7.76 -0.24
C PRO A 65 -4.98 -8.60 -0.20
N SER A 66 -4.84 -9.50 0.79
CA SER A 66 -3.67 -10.38 0.93
C SER A 66 -3.38 -11.27 -0.28
N PHE A 67 -4.40 -11.63 -1.06
CA PHE A 67 -4.26 -12.51 -2.23
C PHE A 67 -4.32 -11.75 -3.56
N VAL A 68 -4.34 -10.42 -3.53
CA VAL A 68 -4.25 -9.62 -4.76
C VAL A 68 -2.85 -9.78 -5.34
N ASN A 69 -2.78 -10.07 -6.65
CA ASN A 69 -1.50 -10.15 -7.35
C ASN A 69 -1.00 -8.74 -7.74
N TYR A 70 -0.46 -8.03 -6.74
CA TYR A 70 0.01 -6.66 -6.91
C TYR A 70 1.10 -6.52 -7.98
N ARG A 71 2.00 -7.49 -8.09
CA ARG A 71 3.05 -7.50 -9.13
C ARG A 71 2.45 -7.55 -10.53
N ALA A 72 1.52 -8.48 -10.77
CA ALA A 72 0.87 -8.59 -12.07
C ALA A 72 0.04 -7.34 -12.39
N ASN A 73 -0.64 -6.75 -11.41
CA ASN A 73 -1.40 -5.52 -11.60
C ASN A 73 -0.50 -4.36 -12.06
N ILE A 74 0.56 -4.08 -11.31
CA ILE A 74 1.48 -2.97 -11.61
C ILE A 74 2.23 -3.22 -12.92
N TYR A 75 2.69 -4.44 -13.16
CA TYR A 75 3.33 -4.82 -14.42
C TYR A 75 2.39 -4.61 -15.62
N ALA A 76 1.16 -5.11 -15.54
CA ALA A 76 0.20 -5.00 -16.64
C ALA A 76 -0.09 -3.54 -16.98
N LEU A 77 -0.25 -2.67 -15.98
CA LEU A 77 -0.44 -1.23 -16.20
C LEU A 77 0.79 -0.60 -16.86
N LYS A 78 2.00 -0.91 -16.40
CA LYS A 78 3.25 -0.43 -17.03
C LYS A 78 3.35 -0.87 -18.49
N ASP A 79 3.04 -2.14 -18.77
CA ASP A 79 3.09 -2.73 -20.11
C ASP A 79 2.10 -2.04 -21.07
N ARG A 80 0.93 -1.61 -20.56
CA ARG A 80 -0.04 -0.80 -21.32
C ARG A 80 0.39 0.66 -21.54
N GLY A 81 1.53 1.08 -21.01
CA GLY A 81 2.07 2.43 -21.16
C GLY A 81 1.61 3.43 -20.09
N VAL A 82 1.02 2.95 -18.99
CA VAL A 82 0.66 3.81 -17.86
C VAL A 82 1.92 4.40 -17.24
N ARG A 83 1.85 5.69 -16.87
CA ARG A 83 2.91 6.40 -16.15
C ARG A 83 2.46 6.93 -14.80
N ALA A 84 1.15 7.16 -14.62
CA ALA A 84 0.57 7.64 -13.37
C ALA A 84 -0.55 6.71 -12.90
N ILE A 85 -0.47 6.25 -11.66
CA ILE A 85 -1.46 5.42 -11.00
C ILE A 85 -2.08 6.20 -9.85
N VAL A 86 -3.40 6.28 -9.83
CA VAL A 86 -4.17 6.81 -8.72
C VAL A 86 -4.91 5.65 -8.08
N SER A 87 -4.52 5.29 -6.86
CA SER A 87 -5.29 4.34 -6.07
C SER A 87 -6.52 5.02 -5.49
N TRP A 88 -7.64 4.31 -5.58
CA TRP A 88 -8.83 4.58 -4.79
C TRP A 88 -8.91 3.56 -3.67
N SER A 89 -8.86 4.04 -2.42
CA SER A 89 -8.80 3.19 -1.24
C SER A 89 -9.82 3.60 -0.19
N GLU A 90 -10.63 2.63 0.22
CA GLU A 90 -11.41 2.75 1.45
C GLU A 90 -10.47 2.77 2.65
N THR A 91 -10.73 3.67 3.60
CA THR A 91 -9.99 3.73 4.85
C THR A 91 -10.89 3.86 6.06
N ARG A 92 -10.29 3.49 7.19
CA ARG A 92 -10.81 3.73 8.52
C ARG A 92 -9.96 4.80 9.19
N ALA A 93 -10.60 5.78 9.81
CA ALA A 93 -9.90 6.81 10.54
C ALA A 93 -9.45 6.30 11.93
N LEU A 94 -8.17 6.48 12.25
CA LEU A 94 -7.60 6.18 13.57
C LEU A 94 -7.74 7.36 14.55
N CYS A 95 -8.15 8.53 14.05
CA CYS A 95 -8.37 9.73 14.86
C CYS A 95 -9.53 10.60 14.32
N HIS A 96 -10.03 11.49 15.16
CA HIS A 96 -11.21 12.32 14.86
C HIS A 96 -10.92 13.55 13.98
N ASN A 97 -9.67 13.75 13.55
CA ASN A 97 -9.31 14.81 12.58
C ASN A 97 -9.84 14.52 11.17
N TYR A 98 -10.27 13.29 10.93
CA TYR A 98 -10.89 12.82 9.71
C TYR A 98 -12.32 12.36 10.02
N THR A 99 -13.24 12.67 9.12
CA THR A 99 -14.66 12.36 9.30
C THR A 99 -15.13 11.53 8.12
N ILE A 100 -16.20 10.77 8.33
CA ILE A 100 -16.71 9.83 7.33
C ILE A 100 -17.21 10.62 6.10
N GLY A 101 -16.76 10.19 4.93
CA GLY A 101 -16.99 10.86 3.64
C GLY A 101 -15.91 11.87 3.25
N HIS A 102 -14.95 12.21 4.13
CA HIS A 102 -13.79 13.00 3.74
C HIS A 102 -12.87 12.21 2.82
N TYR A 103 -12.30 12.93 1.84
CA TYR A 103 -11.14 12.43 1.10
C TYR A 103 -9.84 12.77 1.81
N VAL A 104 -8.85 11.91 1.63
CA VAL A 104 -7.49 12.17 2.10
C VAL A 104 -6.52 11.80 1.00
N VAL A 105 -5.69 12.76 0.60
CA VAL A 105 -4.54 12.48 -0.27
C VAL A 105 -3.42 11.97 0.63
N ALA A 106 -3.16 10.67 0.59
CA ALA A 106 -2.19 10.04 1.48
C ALA A 106 -0.79 10.66 1.30
N SER A 107 -0.10 10.90 2.41
CA SER A 107 1.23 11.53 2.43
C SER A 107 2.35 10.52 2.70
N ASP A 108 2.07 9.46 3.47
CA ASP A 108 3.04 8.42 3.79
C ASP A 108 2.34 7.07 4.10
N VAL A 109 3.13 6.01 4.25
CA VAL A 109 2.64 4.65 4.56
C VAL A 109 3.46 4.00 5.67
N ILE A 110 2.76 3.38 6.62
CA ILE A 110 3.32 2.39 7.54
C ILE A 110 2.86 1.01 7.04
N ASP A 111 3.80 0.14 6.70
CA ASP A 111 3.52 -1.20 6.21
C ASP A 111 3.58 -2.23 7.35
N GLU A 112 2.44 -2.81 7.70
CA GLU A 112 2.29 -3.90 8.67
C GLU A 112 1.82 -5.19 7.97
N THR A 113 1.98 -5.27 6.64
CA THR A 113 1.78 -6.50 5.87
C THR A 113 2.96 -7.44 6.04
N HIS A 114 2.75 -8.74 5.89
CA HIS A 114 3.80 -9.73 6.19
C HIS A 114 3.79 -10.96 5.27
N SER A 115 2.70 -11.22 4.55
CA SER A 115 2.56 -12.42 3.71
C SER A 115 2.61 -12.16 2.21
N ARG A 116 2.85 -10.91 1.81
CA ARG A 116 2.77 -10.45 0.41
C ARG A 116 4.15 -10.38 -0.22
N THR A 117 4.24 -10.73 -1.50
CA THR A 117 5.43 -10.39 -2.28
C THR A 117 5.51 -8.88 -2.50
N HIS A 118 6.58 -8.27 -2.00
CA HIS A 118 6.73 -6.81 -1.91
C HIS A 118 7.71 -6.20 -2.92
N THR A 119 8.36 -7.02 -3.77
CA THR A 119 9.32 -6.56 -4.77
C THR A 119 9.26 -7.39 -6.05
N PHE A 120 9.62 -6.80 -7.18
CA PHE A 120 9.89 -7.51 -8.43
C PHE A 120 11.24 -8.22 -8.45
N PHE A 121 12.15 -7.90 -7.52
CA PHE A 121 13.54 -8.35 -7.53
C PHE A 121 13.81 -9.49 -6.52
N GLU A 122 12.85 -10.40 -6.35
CA GLU A 122 13.01 -11.56 -5.46
C GLU A 122 14.27 -12.36 -5.83
N ASN A 123 15.08 -12.68 -4.83
CA ASN A 123 16.34 -13.42 -4.98
C ASN A 123 17.37 -12.76 -5.93
N ARG A 124 17.31 -11.42 -6.09
CA ARG A 124 18.30 -10.66 -6.85
C ARG A 124 19.13 -9.76 -5.94
N GLY A 125 20.40 -9.55 -6.29
CA GLY A 125 21.30 -8.62 -5.62
C GLY A 125 21.05 -7.15 -5.99
N LEU A 126 19.77 -6.76 -6.13
CA LEU A 126 19.43 -5.35 -6.29
C LEU A 126 19.57 -4.68 -4.90
N GLY A 127 20.23 -3.53 -4.86
CA GLY A 127 20.45 -2.79 -3.61
C GLY A 127 19.18 -2.12 -3.08
N VAL A 128 19.34 -0.93 -2.51
CA VAL A 128 18.24 -0.20 -1.87
C VAL A 128 17.46 0.64 -2.89
N VAL A 129 16.14 0.41 -2.99
CA VAL A 129 15.22 1.32 -3.68
C VAL A 129 14.72 2.37 -2.69
N ARG A 130 15.07 3.64 -2.93
CA ARG A 130 14.67 4.76 -2.06
C ARG A 130 13.16 4.99 -2.16
N GLN A 131 12.47 4.87 -1.03
CA GLN A 131 11.02 5.06 -0.99
C GLN A 131 10.57 6.50 -0.73
N TRP A 132 11.43 7.39 -0.21
CA TRP A 132 11.02 8.78 0.01
C TRP A 132 11.17 9.64 -1.26
N PRO A 133 10.16 10.47 -1.62
CA PRO A 133 8.80 10.51 -1.06
C PRO A 133 7.99 9.27 -1.47
N VAL A 134 7.17 8.71 -0.55
CA VAL A 134 6.42 7.45 -0.79
C VAL A 134 5.46 7.60 -1.96
N PHE A 135 4.69 8.68 -1.97
CA PHE A 135 3.80 9.04 -3.06
C PHE A 135 4.40 10.14 -3.93
N CYS A 136 4.07 10.16 -5.22
CA CYS A 136 4.55 11.15 -6.18
C CYS A 136 4.05 12.56 -5.81
N PRO A 137 4.95 13.54 -5.55
CA PRO A 137 4.56 14.90 -5.18
C PRO A 137 3.67 15.58 -6.21
N SER A 138 4.05 15.53 -7.50
CA SER A 138 3.27 16.12 -8.59
C SER A 138 1.88 15.51 -8.72
N LEU A 139 1.77 14.19 -8.53
CA LEU A 139 0.48 13.51 -8.61
C LEU A 139 -0.39 13.85 -7.39
N ARG A 140 0.19 13.96 -6.19
CA ARG A 140 -0.52 14.45 -5.00
C ARG A 140 -1.02 15.88 -5.17
N GLU A 141 -0.22 16.76 -5.76
CA GLU A 141 -0.63 18.13 -6.08
C GLU A 141 -1.81 18.13 -7.06
N ALA A 142 -1.72 17.36 -8.16
CA ALA A 142 -2.81 17.23 -9.12
C ALA A 142 -4.11 16.71 -8.47
N LEU A 143 -4.00 15.77 -7.53
CA LEU A 143 -5.13 15.28 -6.74
C LEU A 143 -5.74 16.39 -5.88
N ALA A 144 -4.92 17.14 -5.15
CA ALA A 144 -5.40 18.26 -4.32
C ALA A 144 -6.07 19.35 -5.16
N THR A 145 -5.49 19.72 -6.30
CA THR A 145 -6.10 20.66 -7.26
C THR A 145 -7.43 20.14 -7.78
N THR A 146 -7.51 18.85 -8.12
CA THR A 146 -8.74 18.20 -8.59
C THR A 146 -9.83 18.23 -7.51
N LEU A 147 -9.53 17.80 -6.29
CA LEU A 147 -10.48 17.76 -5.19
C LEU A 147 -11.00 19.18 -4.83
N THR A 148 -10.12 20.18 -4.92
CA THR A 148 -10.49 21.59 -4.74
C THR A 148 -11.45 22.05 -5.84
N ALA A 149 -11.15 21.79 -7.10
CA ALA A 149 -12.00 22.17 -8.25
C ALA A 149 -13.38 21.48 -8.20
N GLU A 150 -13.45 20.25 -7.68
CA GLU A 150 -14.69 19.49 -7.53
C GLU A 150 -15.42 19.76 -6.21
N ASN A 151 -15.03 20.79 -5.46
CA ASN A 151 -15.62 21.19 -4.17
C ASN A 151 -15.78 19.99 -3.20
N CYS A 152 -14.75 19.15 -3.15
CA CYS A 152 -14.70 18.01 -2.26
C CYS A 152 -14.09 18.42 -0.91
N GLN A 153 -14.63 17.91 0.19
CA GLN A 153 -14.01 18.08 1.50
C GLN A 153 -12.84 17.09 1.61
N TYR A 154 -11.63 17.61 1.74
CA TYR A 154 -10.45 16.76 1.80
C TYR A 154 -9.37 17.26 2.75
N LYS A 155 -8.45 16.35 3.08
CA LYS A 155 -7.16 16.63 3.72
C LYS A 155 -6.04 16.23 2.75
N ASP A 156 -5.01 17.05 2.63
CA ASP A 156 -3.84 16.81 1.78
C ASP A 156 -2.72 16.01 2.49
N HIS A 157 -2.98 15.57 3.72
CA HIS A 157 -2.06 14.81 4.54
C HIS A 157 -2.78 13.66 5.27
N GLY A 158 -2.15 12.48 5.28
CA GLY A 158 -2.61 11.30 5.99
C GLY A 158 -1.59 10.17 5.93
N VAL A 159 -1.07 9.75 7.08
CA VAL A 159 -0.23 8.54 7.19
C VAL A 159 -1.13 7.31 7.18
N TYR A 160 -1.00 6.50 6.13
CA TYR A 160 -1.80 5.28 5.94
C TYR A 160 -1.10 4.08 6.54
N VAL A 161 -1.77 3.37 7.44
CA VAL A 161 -1.30 2.09 7.99
C VAL A 161 -1.92 0.97 7.16
N CYS A 162 -1.08 0.22 6.46
CA CYS A 162 -1.49 -0.93 5.66
C CYS A 162 -1.35 -2.20 6.49
N ILE A 163 -2.48 -2.79 6.89
CA ILE A 163 -2.51 -4.08 7.59
C ILE A 163 -2.77 -5.22 6.61
N GLU A 164 -2.43 -6.44 7.03
CA GLU A 164 -2.60 -7.64 6.20
C GLU A 164 -4.08 -7.92 5.85
N GLY A 165 -4.99 -7.87 6.83
CA GLY A 165 -6.34 -8.43 6.65
C GLY A 165 -6.33 -9.97 6.65
N PRO A 166 -7.45 -10.64 6.32
CA PRO A 166 -8.77 -10.07 6.06
C PRO A 166 -9.51 -9.63 7.34
N ARG A 167 -9.01 -10.03 8.53
CA ARG A 167 -9.60 -9.59 9.79
C ARG A 167 -9.51 -8.07 9.95
N ARG A 168 -10.48 -7.51 10.68
CA ARG A 168 -10.33 -6.16 11.21
C ARG A 168 -9.30 -6.14 12.34
N GLU A 169 -8.78 -4.94 12.57
CA GLU A 169 -7.97 -4.56 13.71
C GLU A 169 -8.75 -4.75 15.01
N THR A 170 -8.06 -5.18 16.06
CA THR A 170 -8.53 -5.07 17.43
C THR A 170 -8.36 -3.63 17.94
N PRO A 171 -9.05 -3.23 19.03
CA PRO A 171 -8.86 -1.90 19.61
C PRO A 171 -7.43 -1.63 20.07
N ALA A 172 -6.73 -2.66 20.56
CA ALA A 172 -5.33 -2.56 20.95
C ALA A 172 -4.42 -2.30 19.75
N GLU A 173 -4.69 -2.93 18.61
CA GLU A 173 -3.96 -2.67 17.36
C GLU A 173 -4.25 -1.27 16.83
N ALA A 174 -5.52 -0.84 16.82
CA ALA A 174 -5.88 0.53 16.44
C ALA A 174 -5.13 1.57 17.30
N ALA A 175 -5.06 1.35 18.62
CA ALA A 175 -4.29 2.20 19.54
C ALA A 175 -2.79 2.16 19.26
N LYS A 176 -2.20 0.97 19.01
CA LYS A 176 -0.79 0.81 18.59
C LYS A 176 -0.52 1.67 17.36
N TYR A 177 -1.31 1.50 16.30
CA TYR A 177 -1.11 2.19 15.02
C TYR A 177 -1.24 3.71 15.16
N ALA A 178 -2.23 4.20 15.92
CA ALA A 178 -2.37 5.62 16.22
C ALA A 178 -1.15 6.17 16.99
N SER A 179 -0.63 5.41 17.97
CA SER A 179 0.55 5.81 18.75
C SER A 179 1.84 5.90 17.92
N PHE A 180 1.91 5.18 16.79
CA PHE A 180 3.02 5.24 15.83
C PHE A 180 2.83 6.32 14.76
N GLY A 181 1.84 7.20 14.92
CA GLY A 181 1.56 8.30 14.00
C GLY A 181 0.65 7.91 12.83
N GLY A 182 0.08 6.70 12.83
CA GLY A 182 -0.93 6.28 11.88
C GLY A 182 -2.20 7.12 12.00
N GLN A 183 -2.76 7.53 10.86
CA GLN A 183 -3.96 8.39 10.80
C GLN A 183 -5.12 7.70 10.08
N LEU A 184 -4.78 6.91 9.06
CA LEU A 184 -5.70 6.10 8.29
C LEU A 184 -5.29 4.63 8.40
N LEU A 185 -6.26 3.73 8.32
CA LEU A 185 -6.05 2.30 8.35
C LEU A 185 -6.75 1.66 7.15
N GLY A 186 -6.02 0.84 6.39
CA GLY A 186 -6.59 0.04 5.32
C GLY A 186 -5.69 -1.15 5.00
N MET A 187 -5.92 -1.79 3.85
CA MET A 187 -5.31 -3.09 3.54
C MET A 187 -4.62 -3.18 2.18
N SER A 188 -4.58 -2.11 1.37
CA SER A 188 -4.27 -2.25 -0.06
C SER A 188 -3.07 -1.47 -0.60
N LEU A 189 -2.62 -0.39 0.08
CA LEU A 189 -1.60 0.50 -0.51
C LEU A 189 -0.20 -0.11 -0.53
N ALA A 190 0.13 -1.00 0.42
CA ALA A 190 1.36 -1.78 0.40
C ALA A 190 1.04 -3.23 -0.05
N PRO A 191 1.80 -3.84 -0.96
CA PRO A 191 3.01 -3.33 -1.60
C PRO A 191 2.77 -2.52 -2.89
N GLU A 192 1.53 -2.19 -3.23
CA GLU A 192 1.13 -1.53 -4.49
C GLU A 192 1.96 -0.27 -4.80
N VAL A 193 2.16 0.62 -3.81
CA VAL A 193 2.95 1.86 -3.95
C VAL A 193 4.43 1.60 -4.18
N PHE A 194 5.00 0.57 -3.52
CA PHE A 194 6.42 0.24 -3.61
C PHE A 194 6.73 -0.36 -4.98
N LEU A 195 5.88 -1.28 -5.45
CA LEU A 195 5.98 -1.89 -6.77
C LEU A 195 5.84 -0.86 -7.89
N ALA A 196 4.92 0.10 -7.76
CA ALA A 196 4.80 1.19 -8.73
C ALA A 196 6.09 2.01 -8.84
N LYS A 197 6.76 2.25 -7.71
CA LYS A 197 8.04 2.97 -7.70
C LYS A 197 9.18 2.15 -8.29
N GLU A 198 9.21 0.83 -8.06
CA GLU A 198 10.17 -0.07 -8.70
C GLU A 198 10.05 -0.04 -10.23
N LEU A 199 8.84 0.06 -10.79
CA LEU A 199 8.63 0.21 -12.25
C LEU A 199 8.71 1.65 -12.75
N GLN A 200 9.26 2.58 -11.96
CA GLN A 200 9.40 3.99 -12.35
C GLN A 200 8.06 4.63 -12.75
N MET A 201 6.99 4.36 -12.01
CA MET A 201 5.66 4.94 -12.21
C MET A 201 5.32 5.93 -11.10
N CYS A 202 4.65 7.02 -11.45
CA CYS A 202 4.03 7.92 -10.47
C CYS A 202 2.87 7.20 -9.78
N TYR A 203 2.81 7.25 -8.45
CA TYR A 203 1.73 6.65 -7.67
C TYR A 203 1.27 7.60 -6.57
N ALA A 204 -0.04 7.76 -6.41
CA ALA A 204 -0.66 8.46 -5.30
C ALA A 204 -2.00 7.79 -4.95
N SER A 205 -2.52 8.04 -3.75
CA SER A 205 -3.80 7.49 -3.33
C SER A 205 -4.77 8.59 -2.92
N ILE A 206 -6.01 8.50 -3.43
CA ILE A 206 -7.17 9.14 -2.82
C ILE A 206 -7.79 8.09 -1.89
N CYS A 207 -7.69 8.36 -0.60
CA CYS A 207 -8.40 7.60 0.42
C CYS A 207 -9.74 8.25 0.69
N TYR A 208 -10.81 7.48 0.90
CA TYR A 208 -12.06 7.99 1.46
C TYR A 208 -12.34 7.30 2.79
N VAL A 209 -12.72 8.09 3.79
CA VAL A 209 -12.99 7.56 5.13
C VAL A 209 -14.39 6.97 5.14
N ALA A 210 -14.50 5.65 5.23
CA ALA A 210 -15.78 4.95 5.27
C ALA A 210 -16.28 4.75 6.71
N SER A 211 -15.37 4.54 7.67
CA SER A 211 -15.70 4.41 9.09
C SER A 211 -14.53 4.81 9.97
N TYR A 212 -14.70 4.71 11.29
CA TYR A 212 -13.59 4.76 12.25
C TYR A 212 -13.03 3.36 12.50
N ALA A 213 -11.79 3.30 13.00
CA ALA A 213 -11.18 2.06 13.46
C ALA A 213 -11.88 1.51 14.71
N GLU A 214 -11.70 0.21 14.98
CA GLU A 214 -12.29 -0.43 16.16
C GLU A 214 -11.84 0.23 17.47
N THR A 215 -12.81 0.57 18.32
CA THR A 215 -12.57 1.23 19.63
C THR A 215 -12.84 0.31 20.82
N GLY A 216 -13.42 -0.88 20.58
CA GLY A 216 -13.80 -1.82 21.64
C GLY A 216 -15.03 -1.37 22.41
N SER A 217 -15.83 -0.49 21.81
CA SER A 217 -16.97 0.15 22.43
C SER A 217 -18.16 0.14 21.49
N GLU A 218 -19.36 -0.07 22.05
CA GLU A 218 -20.62 0.12 21.32
C GLU A 218 -20.95 1.60 21.11
N PHE A 219 -20.28 2.50 21.85
CA PHE A 219 -20.45 3.94 21.67
C PHE A 219 -20.04 4.33 20.25
N ARG A 220 -21.03 4.87 19.54
CA ARG A 220 -20.86 5.36 18.18
C ARG A 220 -20.00 6.62 18.18
N PRO A 221 -19.24 6.86 17.10
CA PRO A 221 -18.48 8.08 16.95
C PRO A 221 -19.42 9.28 17.04
N PHE A 222 -19.08 10.22 17.92
CA PHE A 222 -19.77 11.48 18.09
C PHE A 222 -19.12 12.51 17.19
N GLU A 223 -19.92 13.18 16.35
CA GLU A 223 -19.45 14.26 15.51
C GLU A 223 -20.31 15.51 15.76
N GLN A 224 -19.67 16.62 16.13
CA GLN A 224 -20.35 17.91 16.38
C GLN A 224 -21.58 17.81 17.31
N GLY A 225 -21.50 16.97 18.35
CA GLY A 225 -22.59 16.80 19.33
C GLY A 225 -23.73 15.89 18.87
N ARG A 226 -23.61 15.20 17.74
CA ARG A 226 -24.57 14.20 17.26
C ARG A 226 -23.93 12.82 17.15
N ILE A 227 -24.72 11.79 17.49
CA ILE A 227 -24.40 10.41 17.17
C ILE A 227 -24.64 10.22 15.67
N LEU A 228 -23.61 9.82 14.93
CA LEU A 228 -23.83 9.35 13.56
C LEU A 228 -24.35 7.91 13.60
N ASP A 229 -25.57 7.72 13.14
CA ASP A 229 -26.14 6.39 12.96
C ASP A 229 -25.47 5.66 11.79
N VAL A 230 -25.65 4.34 11.73
CA VAL A 230 -25.01 3.48 10.71
C VAL A 230 -25.46 3.87 9.30
N ALA A 231 -26.73 4.24 9.14
CA ALA A 231 -27.28 4.66 7.86
C ALA A 231 -26.65 5.97 7.37
N GLY A 232 -26.48 6.97 8.24
CA GLY A 232 -25.83 8.22 7.92
C GLY A 232 -24.35 8.06 7.57
N GLN A 233 -23.65 7.16 8.26
CA GLN A 233 -22.25 6.82 7.92
C GLN A 233 -22.16 6.21 6.52
N ALA A 234 -22.98 5.19 6.24
CA ALA A 234 -23.04 4.54 4.94
C ALA A 234 -23.43 5.52 3.81
N ALA A 235 -24.40 6.40 4.05
CA ALA A 235 -24.82 7.41 3.08
C ALA A 235 -23.69 8.39 2.73
N ARG A 236 -22.91 8.84 3.72
CA ARG A 236 -21.76 9.72 3.49
C ARG A 236 -20.63 9.03 2.74
N ALA A 237 -20.30 7.80 3.12
CA ALA A 237 -19.29 7.00 2.43
C ALA A 237 -19.71 6.75 0.97
N ARG A 238 -20.97 6.38 0.73
CA ARG A 238 -21.54 6.20 -0.60
C ARG A 238 -21.50 7.49 -1.43
N ALA A 239 -21.89 8.63 -0.85
CA ALA A 239 -21.83 9.92 -1.54
C ALA A 239 -20.39 10.31 -1.92
N ALA A 240 -19.38 9.86 -1.17
CA ALA A 240 -17.98 10.03 -1.54
C ALA A 240 -17.61 9.14 -2.74
N VAL A 241 -18.03 7.87 -2.73
CA VAL A 241 -17.83 6.95 -3.85
C VAL A 241 -18.47 7.48 -5.13
N GLU A 242 -19.73 7.91 -5.10
CA GLU A 242 -20.49 8.41 -6.26
C GLU A 242 -19.82 9.59 -6.99
N ARG A 243 -18.92 10.34 -6.34
CA ARG A 243 -18.16 11.43 -6.98
C ARG A 243 -16.92 10.94 -7.74
N LEU A 244 -16.49 9.70 -7.55
CA LEU A 244 -15.29 9.13 -8.17
C LEU A 244 -15.20 9.35 -9.69
N PRO A 245 -16.25 9.09 -10.49
CA PRO A 245 -16.15 9.25 -11.95
C PRO A 245 -15.80 10.67 -12.35
N ARG A 246 -16.43 11.65 -11.70
CA ARG A 246 -16.18 13.08 -11.93
C ARG A 246 -14.78 13.50 -11.47
N ILE A 247 -14.30 12.96 -10.36
CA ILE A 247 -12.94 13.19 -9.86
C ILE A 247 -11.91 12.65 -10.87
N LEU A 248 -12.07 11.43 -11.36
CA LEU A 248 -11.14 10.83 -12.32
C LEU A 248 -11.15 11.56 -13.67
N GLU A 249 -12.33 11.95 -14.16
CA GLU A 249 -12.48 12.75 -15.38
C GLU A 249 -11.72 14.09 -15.24
N ARG A 250 -11.92 14.82 -14.14
CA ARG A 250 -11.22 16.08 -13.88
C ARG A 250 -9.72 15.87 -13.74
N LEU A 251 -9.30 14.80 -13.07
CA LEU A 251 -7.89 14.49 -12.84
C LEU A 251 -7.13 14.28 -14.15
N CYS A 252 -7.74 13.65 -15.14
CA CYS A 252 -7.17 13.52 -16.48
C CYS A 252 -6.79 14.88 -17.09
N ASP A 253 -7.65 15.89 -16.96
CA ASP A 253 -7.39 17.25 -17.45
C ASP A 253 -6.31 17.96 -16.64
N VAL A 254 -6.39 17.89 -15.31
CA VAL A 254 -5.43 18.53 -14.41
C VAL A 254 -4.02 17.96 -14.64
N LEU A 255 -3.86 16.64 -14.72
CA LEU A 255 -2.56 16.00 -14.88
C LEU A 255 -1.83 16.37 -16.17
N ARG A 256 -2.55 16.70 -17.25
CA ARG A 256 -1.91 17.19 -18.48
C ARG A 256 -1.26 18.56 -18.32
N ARG A 257 -1.71 19.33 -17.32
CA ARG A 257 -1.27 20.70 -17.05
C ARG A 257 -0.32 20.79 -15.86
N THR A 258 -0.36 19.81 -14.96
CA THR A 258 0.56 19.73 -13.81
C THR A 258 1.99 19.50 -14.30
N ARG A 259 2.85 20.52 -14.13
CA ARG A 259 4.29 20.40 -14.37
C ARG A 259 4.93 19.74 -13.16
N GLY A 260 5.64 18.63 -13.38
CA GLY A 260 6.08 17.80 -12.27
C GLY A 260 7.46 18.13 -11.74
N VAL A 261 7.56 18.40 -10.43
CA VAL A 261 8.78 18.18 -9.64
C VAL A 261 8.69 16.76 -9.06
N CYS A 262 8.87 15.74 -9.90
CA CYS A 262 8.88 14.34 -9.46
C CYS A 262 10.07 13.56 -10.02
N HIS A 263 10.57 12.62 -9.23
CA HIS A 263 11.70 11.75 -9.57
C HIS A 263 11.29 10.29 -9.78
N CYS A 264 9.99 10.01 -9.94
CA CYS A 264 9.48 8.64 -10.08
C CYS A 264 10.05 7.96 -11.33
N GLU A 265 10.14 8.66 -12.46
CA GLU A 265 10.72 8.11 -13.69
C GLU A 265 12.22 7.82 -13.57
N SER A 266 12.90 8.39 -12.58
CA SER A 266 14.33 8.17 -12.30
C SER A 266 14.58 7.35 -11.02
N SER A 267 13.55 6.71 -10.45
CA SER A 267 13.69 5.98 -9.17
C SER A 267 14.75 4.88 -9.20
N MET A 268 14.96 4.28 -10.37
CA MET A 268 15.92 3.20 -10.61
C MET A 268 17.23 3.67 -11.26
N GLN A 269 17.41 4.98 -11.45
CA GLN A 269 18.53 5.55 -12.21
C GLN A 269 19.89 5.13 -11.66
N HIS A 270 20.03 5.00 -10.33
CA HIS A 270 21.26 4.53 -9.71
C HIS A 270 21.64 3.11 -10.16
N HIS A 271 20.65 2.20 -10.20
CA HIS A 271 20.85 0.80 -10.60
C HIS A 271 21.10 0.65 -12.10
N ILE A 272 20.49 1.52 -12.91
CA ILE A 272 20.74 1.59 -14.35
C ILE A 272 22.17 2.09 -14.59
N ALA A 273 22.57 3.18 -13.92
CA ALA A 273 23.89 3.78 -14.07
C ALA A 273 25.03 2.88 -13.56
N SER A 274 24.77 2.05 -12.54
CA SER A 274 25.74 1.08 -12.03
C SER A 274 25.82 -0.21 -12.87
N GLY A 275 24.95 -0.38 -13.87
CA GLY A 275 24.89 -1.58 -14.71
C GLY A 275 24.25 -2.80 -14.04
N GLN A 276 23.62 -2.64 -12.88
CA GLN A 276 22.89 -3.73 -12.21
C GLN A 276 21.65 -4.16 -13.01
N ILE A 277 21.04 -3.22 -13.73
CA ILE A 277 19.89 -3.42 -14.62
C ILE A 277 20.04 -2.58 -15.89
N GLY A 278 19.40 -2.98 -16.99
CA GLY A 278 19.44 -2.24 -18.26
C GLY A 278 18.41 -1.11 -18.35
N TRP A 279 18.38 -0.41 -19.49
CA TRP A 279 17.37 0.62 -19.77
C TRP A 279 16.00 0.05 -20.14
N ASP A 280 15.97 -1.15 -20.70
CA ASP A 280 14.71 -1.84 -20.97
C ASP A 280 14.20 -2.53 -19.70
N TRP A 281 13.18 -1.94 -19.10
CA TRP A 281 12.56 -2.44 -17.88
C TRP A 281 12.00 -3.86 -18.01
N ARG A 282 11.68 -4.34 -19.21
CA ARG A 282 11.20 -5.72 -19.42
C ARG A 282 12.26 -6.76 -19.08
N THR A 283 13.53 -6.43 -19.28
CA THR A 283 14.67 -7.31 -19.01
C THR A 283 15.00 -7.43 -17.52
N TRP A 284 14.46 -6.56 -16.66
CA TRP A 284 14.80 -6.50 -15.24
C TRP A 284 14.44 -7.77 -14.47
N PHE A 285 13.47 -8.53 -14.99
CA PHE A 285 12.92 -9.74 -14.36
C PHE A 285 13.44 -11.03 -15.00
N GLU A 286 14.21 -10.94 -16.08
CA GLU A 286 14.85 -12.08 -16.72
C GLU A 286 16.06 -12.51 -15.89
N LEU A 287 16.21 -13.80 -15.61
CA LEU A 287 17.38 -14.30 -14.89
C LEU A 287 18.62 -14.00 -15.74
N PRO A 288 19.70 -13.43 -15.18
CA PRO A 288 20.97 -13.46 -15.89
C PRO A 288 21.30 -14.93 -16.18
N ALA A 289 21.76 -15.22 -17.39
CA ALA A 289 22.24 -16.55 -17.75
C ALA A 289 23.22 -17.02 -16.67
N ALA A 290 23.05 -18.25 -16.19
CA ALA A 290 23.96 -18.83 -15.21
C ALA A 290 25.41 -18.59 -15.67
N PRO A 291 26.33 -18.16 -14.77
CA PRO A 291 27.72 -18.03 -15.16
C PRO A 291 28.20 -19.36 -15.75
N PRO A 292 29.04 -19.34 -16.81
CA PRO A 292 29.54 -20.58 -17.40
C PRO A 292 30.16 -21.41 -16.28
N GLN A 293 29.66 -22.64 -16.10
CA GLN A 293 30.19 -23.54 -15.10
C GLN A 293 31.69 -23.67 -15.38
N ALA A 294 32.52 -23.25 -14.42
CA ALA A 294 33.94 -23.45 -14.52
C ALA A 294 34.17 -24.95 -14.66
N SER A 295 34.72 -25.36 -15.81
CA SER A 295 35.13 -26.73 -16.06
C SER A 295 35.99 -27.20 -14.89
N PRO A 296 35.75 -28.39 -14.31
CA PRO A 296 36.58 -28.87 -13.23
C PRO A 296 38.02 -28.97 -13.74
N GLY A 297 38.89 -28.11 -13.19
CA GLY A 297 40.32 -28.15 -13.45
C GLY A 297 40.90 -29.50 -12.99
N PRO A 298 41.99 -29.97 -13.60
CA PRO A 298 42.55 -31.29 -13.32
C PRO A 298 42.97 -31.38 -11.85
N THR A 299 42.44 -32.38 -11.16
CA THR A 299 42.79 -32.73 -9.79
C THR A 299 44.28 -33.05 -9.71
N SER A 300 45.07 -32.19 -9.06
CA SER A 300 46.42 -32.53 -8.63
C SER A 300 46.35 -33.27 -7.29
N SER A 301 46.72 -34.55 -7.35
CA SER A 301 47.05 -35.38 -6.20
C SER A 301 48.22 -34.76 -5.42
N GLY A 302 48.08 -34.52 -4.11
CA GLY A 302 49.21 -34.02 -3.32
C GLY A 302 48.98 -33.86 -1.81
N ARG A 303 49.26 -34.94 -1.07
CA ARG A 303 49.74 -35.02 0.33
C ARG A 303 48.84 -34.51 1.47
N ALA A 304 48.38 -35.49 2.25
CA ALA A 304 47.95 -35.34 3.63
C ALA A 304 49.13 -34.92 4.53
N ALA A 305 48.88 -33.95 5.41
CA ALA A 305 49.66 -33.74 6.63
C ALA A 305 48.66 -33.48 7.77
N ASP A 306 48.74 -34.35 8.77
CA ASP A 306 47.98 -34.30 10.01
C ASP A 306 48.24 -33.01 10.79
N VAL A 307 47.19 -32.36 11.28
CA VAL A 307 47.25 -31.65 12.56
C VAL A 307 45.94 -31.87 13.31
N ASN A 308 46.08 -32.52 14.45
CA ASN A 308 45.04 -32.88 15.40
C ASN A 308 44.83 -31.72 16.37
N SER A 309 43.63 -31.18 16.50
CA SER A 309 43.18 -30.47 17.70
C SER A 309 41.68 -30.65 17.87
N GLY A 310 41.34 -31.32 18.97
CA GLY A 310 39.99 -31.82 19.23
C GLY A 310 39.11 -30.83 19.98
N PHE A 311 37.81 -31.07 19.88
CA PHE A 311 36.88 -30.86 20.99
C PHE A 311 35.62 -31.70 20.74
N LYS A 312 35.36 -32.67 21.64
CA LYS A 312 34.12 -33.48 21.68
C LYS A 312 33.03 -32.72 22.45
N PRO A 313 31.74 -32.83 22.08
CA PRO A 313 30.65 -32.39 22.94
C PRO A 313 30.28 -33.49 23.93
N ALA A 314 30.13 -33.13 25.22
CA ALA A 314 29.63 -34.02 26.26
C ALA A 314 28.14 -33.76 26.50
N VAL A 315 27.35 -34.84 26.42
CA VAL A 315 25.97 -34.94 26.86
C VAL A 315 25.96 -35.28 28.36
N GLY A 316 25.11 -34.62 29.15
CA GLY A 316 24.90 -34.94 30.56
C GLY A 316 23.52 -34.48 31.05
N ARG A 317 22.82 -35.37 31.75
CA ARG A 317 21.38 -35.35 32.07
C ARG A 317 21.05 -34.59 33.36
N GLY A 318 19.85 -34.00 33.38
CA GLY A 318 18.81 -34.08 34.43
C GLY A 318 19.12 -33.75 35.90
N ALA A 319 18.39 -32.79 36.46
CA ALA A 319 17.79 -32.89 37.81
C ALA A 319 16.69 -31.82 38.00
N GLU A 320 15.63 -32.24 38.68
CA GLU A 320 14.43 -31.50 39.07
C GLU A 320 14.73 -30.31 40.00
N VAL A 321 13.88 -29.27 39.95
CA VAL A 321 13.76 -28.31 41.06
C VAL A 321 12.29 -28.02 41.35
N SER A 322 11.96 -28.21 42.62
CA SER A 322 10.69 -28.08 43.31
C SER A 322 10.16 -26.65 43.40
N ALA A 323 8.83 -26.57 43.52
CA ALA A 323 8.09 -25.36 43.86
C ALA A 323 8.38 -24.87 45.29
N ASP A 324 8.46 -23.56 45.48
CA ASP A 324 7.97 -22.94 46.72
C ASP A 324 7.42 -21.53 46.45
N ARG A 325 6.36 -21.21 47.21
CA ARG A 325 5.52 -20.01 47.14
C ARG A 325 6.15 -18.88 47.95
N SER A 326 6.12 -17.66 47.44
CA SER A 326 6.11 -16.47 48.29
C SER A 326 5.29 -15.35 47.67
N GLU A 327 4.36 -14.85 48.47
CA GLU A 327 3.46 -13.73 48.24
C GLU A 327 4.23 -12.41 48.17
N ILE A 328 3.90 -11.55 47.21
CA ILE A 328 4.22 -10.12 47.29
C ILE A 328 3.00 -9.31 46.84
N VAL A 329 2.47 -8.56 47.81
CA VAL A 329 1.38 -7.57 47.73
C VAL A 329 1.87 -6.30 47.01
N PRO A 330 1.08 -5.64 46.14
CA PRO A 330 1.36 -4.26 45.75
C PRO A 330 0.62 -3.26 46.65
N ALA A 331 1.39 -2.38 47.29
CA ALA A 331 0.94 -1.29 48.14
C ALA A 331 0.32 -0.13 47.33
N ALA A 332 -0.71 0.47 47.91
CA ALA A 332 -1.36 1.70 47.44
C ALA A 332 -0.41 2.92 47.54
N GLY A 333 -0.38 3.75 46.50
CA GLY A 333 0.47 4.95 46.42
C GLY A 333 -0.26 6.13 45.76
N SER A 334 -0.69 7.06 46.61
CA SER A 334 -1.29 8.39 46.43
C SER A 334 -1.30 9.08 45.05
N VAL A 335 -2.50 9.54 44.69
CA VAL A 335 -2.81 10.63 43.74
C VAL A 335 -2.19 11.96 44.22
N ARG A 336 -1.42 12.64 43.36
CA ARG A 336 -1.14 14.08 43.50
C ARG A 336 -1.70 14.86 42.32
N ARG A 337 -2.69 15.70 42.63
CA ARG A 337 -3.24 16.77 41.77
C ARG A 337 -2.15 17.82 41.50
N PHE A 338 -1.94 18.18 40.25
CA PHE A 338 -1.25 19.42 39.89
C PHE A 338 -2.27 20.54 39.69
N LEU A 339 -2.18 21.56 40.55
CA LEU A 339 -2.87 22.83 40.42
C LEU A 339 -2.01 23.77 39.55
N SER A 340 -2.66 24.49 38.63
CA SER A 340 -2.09 25.63 37.89
C SER A 340 -1.88 26.84 38.79
N PRO A 341 -0.94 27.75 38.48
CA PRO A 341 -1.06 29.14 38.87
C PRO A 341 -1.50 30.01 37.69
N ARG A 342 -2.51 30.85 37.95
CA ARG A 342 -2.74 32.10 37.23
C ARG A 342 -1.77 33.15 37.78
N SER A 343 -1.17 33.91 36.88
CA SER A 343 -0.89 35.34 37.01
C SER A 343 -0.71 35.90 35.61
#